data_AF-A0A661RW98-F1
#
_entry.id   AF-A0A661RW98-F1
#
_cell.length_a   1.000
_cell.length_b   1.000
_cell.length_c   1.000
_cell.angle_alpha   90.00
_cell.angle_beta   90.00
_cell.angle_gamma   90.00
#
_symmetry.space_group_name_H-M   'P 1'
#
loop_
_entity.id
_entity.type
_entity.pdbx_description
1 polymer ?
#
loop_
_entity_poly.entity_id
_entity_poly.type
_entity_poly.pdbx_seq_one_letter_code
_entity_poly.pdbx_strand_id
1 'polypeptide(L)'
;MNKKKLVIITGYFTGESYGLLGPQMAATIINDYTDYDAIVVGVTNEDDKNKLKTALNHYFKDQQKVVGFSTLGGRPDLFDFARELKDEGAITILAGPQAGPDYKGEIDWQTYPHRFKGLSDHFSFALQGPAQQIIPVLASDLKSDLSKFEGVLCKNEMGDVIETPPIPWDEDFLSKVD
;
A
#
# COMPACT_ATOMS: atom_id res chain seq x y z
N MET A 1 0.95 -10.74 23.60
CA MET A 1 0.36 -11.16 22.31
C MET A 1 1.38 -10.87 21.22
N ASN A 2 1.49 -11.72 20.20
CA ASN A 2 2.35 -11.47 19.05
C ASN A 2 1.61 -10.47 18.13
N LYS A 3 2.12 -9.25 17.96
CA LYS A 3 1.49 -8.24 17.08
C LYS A 3 1.42 -8.78 15.64
N LYS A 4 0.38 -8.38 14.91
CA LYS A 4 0.27 -8.66 13.46
C LYS A 4 1.34 -7.85 12.73
N LYS A 5 1.84 -8.33 11.60
CA LYS A 5 2.93 -7.65 10.88
C LYS A 5 2.42 -6.90 9.67
N LEU A 6 3.02 -5.74 9.40
CA LEU A 6 2.83 -4.98 8.18
C LEU A 6 4.17 -4.44 7.70
N VAL A 7 4.47 -4.58 6.42
CA VAL A 7 5.67 -4.00 5.82
C VAL A 7 5.27 -2.97 4.79
N ILE A 8 5.79 -1.74 4.91
CA ILE A 8 5.64 -0.70 3.90
C ILE A 8 6.90 -0.68 3.04
N ILE A 9 6.79 -1.15 1.81
CA ILE A 9 7.84 -1.05 0.79
C ILE A 9 7.73 0.31 0.12
N THR A 10 8.85 1.01 0.01
CA THR A 10 8.91 2.29 -0.69
C THR A 10 10.13 2.34 -1.59
N GLY A 11 9.97 2.94 -2.77
CA GLY A 11 11.11 3.30 -3.59
C GLY A 11 12.00 4.27 -2.81
N TYR A 12 13.31 4.07 -2.89
CA TYR A 12 14.29 4.99 -2.34
C TYR A 12 15.36 5.29 -3.38
N PHE A 13 15.56 6.56 -3.68
CA PHE A 13 16.61 7.02 -4.60
C PHE A 13 17.77 7.58 -3.79
N THR A 14 18.98 7.18 -4.15
CA THR A 14 20.20 7.71 -3.52
C THR A 14 20.24 9.24 -3.67
N GLY A 15 20.28 9.96 -2.55
CA GLY A 15 20.29 11.43 -2.52
C GLY A 15 18.93 12.07 -2.23
N GLU A 16 17.83 11.31 -2.15
CA GLU A 16 16.56 11.85 -1.65
C GLU A 16 16.57 12.02 -0.14
N SER A 17 16.18 13.20 0.34
CA SER A 17 16.10 13.50 1.78
C SER A 17 14.72 13.23 2.41
N TYR A 18 13.66 13.11 1.58
CA TYR A 18 12.27 13.15 2.08
C TYR A 18 11.36 12.01 1.60
N GLY A 19 11.84 11.12 0.72
CA GLY A 19 11.02 10.05 0.14
C GLY A 19 10.41 9.08 1.15
N LEU A 20 10.96 9.03 2.37
CA LEU A 20 10.53 8.14 3.45
C LEU A 20 9.55 8.77 4.45
N LEU A 21 9.35 10.09 4.46
CA LEU A 21 8.54 10.76 5.48
C LEU A 21 7.09 10.26 5.50
N GLY A 22 6.44 10.18 4.33
CA GLY A 22 5.07 9.67 4.21
C GLY A 22 4.92 8.23 4.72
N PRO A 23 5.73 7.28 4.20
CA PRO A 23 5.76 5.90 4.69
C PRO A 23 6.04 5.78 6.20
N GLN A 24 6.98 6.56 6.74
CA GLN A 24 7.32 6.56 8.17
C GLN A 24 6.16 7.07 9.02
N MET A 25 5.52 8.16 8.60
CA MET A 25 4.33 8.69 9.28
C MET A 25 3.18 7.66 9.27
N ALA A 26 2.96 6.98 8.14
CA ALA A 26 1.97 5.91 8.07
C ALA A 26 2.30 4.74 9.02
N ALA A 27 3.57 4.30 9.07
CA ALA A 27 4.00 3.25 10.01
C ALA A 27 3.79 3.67 11.47
N THR A 28 4.11 4.91 11.84
CA THR A 28 3.88 5.43 13.19
C THR A 28 2.39 5.38 13.55
N ILE A 29 1.52 5.87 12.67
CA ILE A 29 0.07 5.83 12.89
C ILE A 29 -0.44 4.40 13.05
N ILE A 30 0.00 3.46 12.19
CA ILE A 30 -0.39 2.06 12.30
C ILE A 30 0.06 1.46 13.63
N ASN A 31 1.30 1.74 14.05
CA ASN A 31 1.87 1.23 15.30
C ASN A 31 1.18 1.76 16.57
N ASP A 32 0.77 3.03 16.53
CA ASP A 32 0.15 3.73 17.66
C ASP A 32 -1.34 3.38 17.83
N TYR A 33 -2.04 3.12 16.72
CA TYR A 33 -3.50 3.04 16.71
C TYR A 33 -4.07 1.68 16.29
N THR A 34 -3.21 0.67 16.05
CA THR A 34 -3.65 -0.69 15.67
C THR A 34 -2.83 -1.79 16.35
N ASP A 35 -3.30 -3.03 16.24
CA ASP A 35 -2.59 -4.23 16.71
C ASP A 35 -1.48 -4.70 15.75
N TYR A 36 -1.15 -3.90 14.73
CA TYR A 36 -0.07 -4.16 13.80
C TYR A 36 1.26 -3.58 14.31
N ASP A 37 2.34 -4.26 13.91
CA ASP A 37 3.73 -3.82 13.95
C ASP A 37 4.14 -3.52 12.50
N ALA A 38 4.17 -2.24 12.17
CA ALA A 38 4.48 -1.70 10.87
C ALA A 38 5.95 -1.25 10.79
N ILE A 39 6.67 -1.78 9.81
CA ILE A 39 8.03 -1.35 9.47
C ILE A 39 8.09 -0.78 8.07
N VAL A 40 9.03 0.15 7.84
CA VAL A 40 9.29 0.72 6.51
C VAL A 40 10.58 0.12 5.94
N VAL A 41 10.52 -0.33 4.70
CA VAL A 41 11.66 -0.87 3.95
C VAL A 41 11.84 -0.03 2.69
N GLY A 42 12.91 0.77 2.67
CA GLY A 42 13.35 1.49 1.48
C GLY A 42 14.07 0.55 0.52
N VAL A 43 13.71 0.59 -0.76
CA VAL A 43 14.25 -0.29 -1.79
C VAL A 43 14.80 0.55 -2.93
N THR A 44 16.07 0.35 -3.25
CA THR A 44 16.79 0.99 -4.35
C THR A 44 16.65 0.20 -5.66
N ASN A 45 17.25 0.70 -6.74
CA ASN A 45 17.34 -0.06 -8.01
C ASN A 45 18.37 -1.20 -7.93
N GLU A 46 19.27 -1.18 -6.96
CA GLU A 46 20.37 -2.14 -6.83
C GLU A 46 20.00 -3.34 -5.96
N ASP A 47 18.89 -3.23 -5.22
CA ASP A 47 18.40 -4.28 -4.34
C ASP A 47 17.84 -5.48 -5.11
N ASP A 48 18.24 -6.67 -4.68
CA ASP A 48 17.80 -7.92 -5.29
C ASP A 48 16.39 -8.31 -4.80
N LYS A 49 15.46 -8.44 -5.75
CA LYS A 49 14.06 -8.83 -5.49
C LYS A 49 13.93 -10.16 -4.72
N ASN A 50 14.75 -11.16 -5.03
CA ASN A 50 14.66 -12.48 -4.40
C ASN A 50 15.15 -12.44 -2.95
N LYS A 51 16.18 -11.64 -2.66
CA LYS A 51 16.63 -11.37 -1.29
C LYS A 51 15.55 -10.63 -0.51
N LEU A 52 14.91 -9.61 -1.09
CA LEU A 52 13.80 -8.90 -0.47
C LEU A 52 12.64 -9.85 -0.14
N LYS A 53 12.23 -10.68 -1.09
CA LYS A 53 11.19 -11.69 -0.88
C LYS A 53 11.55 -12.70 0.21
N THR A 54 12.81 -13.14 0.25
CA THR A 54 13.33 -14.04 1.30
C THR A 54 13.27 -13.37 2.68
N ALA A 55 13.66 -12.08 2.76
CA ALA A 55 13.59 -11.31 3.98
C ALA A 55 12.14 -11.12 4.45
N LEU A 56 11.19 -10.84 3.55
CA LEU A 56 9.76 -10.78 3.86
C LEU A 56 9.26 -12.13 4.40
N ASN A 57 9.57 -13.24 3.72
CA ASN A 57 9.19 -14.57 4.18
C ASN A 57 9.73 -14.87 5.59
N HIS A 58 10.99 -14.53 5.84
CA HIS A 58 11.60 -14.69 7.16
C HIS A 58 10.94 -13.80 8.23
N TYR A 59 10.64 -12.54 7.88
CA TYR A 59 10.00 -11.59 8.80
C TYR A 59 8.58 -12.03 9.15
N PHE A 60 7.74 -12.37 8.17
CA PHE A 60 6.35 -12.78 8.41
C PHE A 60 6.23 -14.19 9.00
N LYS A 61 7.15 -15.11 8.71
CA LYS A 61 7.03 -16.54 9.06
C LYS A 61 5.68 -17.07 8.54
N ASP A 62 4.89 -17.67 9.41
CA ASP A 62 3.57 -18.24 9.09
C ASP A 62 2.42 -17.23 9.20
N GLN A 63 2.70 -15.95 9.51
CA GLN A 63 1.66 -14.92 9.57
C GLN A 63 1.22 -14.49 8.17
N GLN A 64 -0.05 -14.07 8.04
CA GLN A 64 -0.57 -13.43 6.84
C GLN A 64 0.31 -12.24 6.45
N LYS A 65 0.76 -12.22 5.20
CA LYS A 65 1.55 -11.11 4.67
C LYS A 65 0.63 -9.95 4.36
N VAL A 66 0.91 -8.79 4.94
CA VAL A 66 0.27 -7.51 4.62
C VAL A 66 1.39 -6.55 4.23
N VAL A 67 1.41 -6.17 2.96
CA VAL A 67 2.50 -5.39 2.38
C VAL A 67 1.94 -4.14 1.72
N GLY A 68 2.22 -2.99 2.32
CA GLY A 68 1.95 -1.69 1.74
C GLY A 68 3.05 -1.27 0.77
N PHE A 69 2.67 -0.51 -0.24
CA PHE A 69 3.55 0.06 -1.24
C PHE A 69 3.27 1.55 -1.33
N SER A 70 4.30 2.37 -1.16
CA SER A 70 4.20 3.84 -1.25
C SER A 70 5.33 4.38 -2.11
N THR A 71 5.10 5.53 -2.76
CA THR A 71 6.16 6.29 -3.46
C THR A 71 7.00 5.41 -4.38
N LEU A 72 6.35 4.68 -5.29
CA LEU A 72 7.04 3.72 -6.16
C LEU A 72 7.80 4.39 -7.32
N GLY A 73 7.60 5.69 -7.58
CA GLY A 73 8.44 6.46 -8.50
C GLY A 73 8.50 5.90 -9.92
N GLY A 74 7.42 5.26 -10.39
CA GLY A 74 7.38 4.63 -11.71
C GLY A 74 8.26 3.37 -11.85
N ARG A 75 8.60 2.68 -10.77
CA ARG A 75 9.35 1.42 -10.73
C ARG A 75 8.50 0.21 -11.13
N PRO A 76 8.57 -0.27 -12.39
CA PRO A 76 7.70 -1.34 -12.86
C PRO A 76 7.99 -2.67 -12.16
N ASP A 77 9.24 -2.89 -11.78
CA ASP A 77 9.68 -4.07 -11.03
C ASP A 77 9.02 -4.17 -9.66
N LEU A 78 8.74 -3.04 -8.99
CA LEU A 78 8.00 -3.04 -7.72
C LEU A 78 6.51 -3.29 -7.92
N PHE A 79 5.93 -2.85 -9.05
CA PHE A 79 4.55 -3.19 -9.41
C PHE A 79 4.42 -4.69 -9.66
N ASP A 80 5.31 -5.27 -10.47
CA ASP A 80 5.34 -6.70 -10.76
C ASP A 80 5.57 -7.51 -9.48
N PHE A 81 6.41 -7.02 -8.57
CA PHE A 81 6.61 -7.66 -7.28
C PHE A 81 5.36 -7.63 -6.40
N ALA A 82 4.61 -6.53 -6.38
CA ALA A 82 3.32 -6.47 -5.68
C ALA A 82 2.33 -7.50 -6.26
N ARG A 83 2.26 -7.64 -7.58
CA ARG A 83 1.43 -8.65 -8.23
C ARG A 83 1.84 -10.07 -7.83
N GLU A 84 3.14 -10.37 -7.88
CA GLU A 84 3.67 -11.68 -7.49
C GLU A 84 3.29 -12.02 -6.04
N LEU A 85 3.45 -11.08 -5.11
CA LEU A 85 3.05 -11.28 -3.71
C LEU A 85 1.54 -11.49 -3.56
N LYS A 86 0.73 -10.73 -4.31
CA LYS A 86 -0.74 -10.87 -4.32
C LYS A 86 -1.16 -12.26 -4.82
N ASP A 87 -0.58 -12.71 -5.92
CA ASP A 87 -0.85 -14.03 -6.51
C ASP A 87 -0.46 -15.17 -5.54
N GLU A 88 0.51 -14.93 -4.65
CA GLU A 88 0.90 -15.83 -3.54
C GLU A 88 0.03 -15.70 -2.29
N GLY A 89 -1.03 -14.88 -2.33
CA GLY A 89 -1.99 -14.71 -1.25
C GLY A 89 -1.62 -13.64 -0.22
N ALA A 90 -0.62 -12.79 -0.48
CA ALA A 90 -0.37 -11.61 0.33
C ALA A 90 -1.44 -10.54 0.09
N ILE A 91 -1.75 -9.75 1.12
CA ILE A 91 -2.58 -8.56 0.98
C ILE A 91 -1.65 -7.40 0.61
N THR A 92 -1.81 -6.90 -0.60
CA THR A 92 -0.96 -5.84 -1.18
C THR A 92 -1.74 -4.53 -1.29
N ILE A 93 -1.19 -3.46 -0.72
CA ILE A 93 -1.86 -2.17 -0.59
C ILE A 93 -1.08 -1.13 -1.38
N LEU A 94 -1.68 -0.46 -2.35
CA LEU A 94 -1.09 0.71 -3.00
C LEU A 94 -1.50 1.98 -2.25
N ALA A 95 -0.55 2.75 -1.76
CA ALA A 95 -0.82 3.95 -0.97
C ALA A 95 0.06 5.13 -1.40
N GLY A 96 -0.32 6.31 -0.92
CA GLY A 96 0.37 7.57 -1.21
C GLY A 96 -0.38 8.44 -2.22
N PRO A 97 0.16 9.63 -2.54
CA PRO A 97 -0.57 10.67 -3.27
C PRO A 97 -1.07 10.26 -4.66
N GLN A 98 -0.38 9.34 -5.33
CA GLN A 98 -0.73 8.86 -6.68
C GLN A 98 -1.52 7.54 -6.69
N ALA A 99 -1.81 6.95 -5.52
CA ALA A 99 -2.38 5.61 -5.44
C ALA A 99 -3.71 5.46 -6.18
N GLY A 100 -4.60 6.46 -6.12
CA GLY A 100 -5.90 6.41 -6.79
C GLY A 100 -5.78 6.37 -8.32
N PRO A 101 -5.18 7.39 -8.95
CA PRO A 101 -4.92 7.38 -10.40
C PRO A 101 -4.11 6.16 -10.86
N ASP A 102 -3.07 5.78 -10.11
CA ASP A 102 -2.23 4.62 -10.45
C ASP A 102 -3.00 3.30 -10.41
N TYR A 103 -3.93 3.15 -9.47
CA TYR A 103 -4.78 1.96 -9.38
C TYR A 103 -5.79 1.88 -10.54
N LYS A 104 -6.44 3.00 -10.87
CA LYS A 104 -7.49 3.09 -11.91
C LYS A 104 -6.97 3.03 -13.33
N GLY A 105 -5.80 3.63 -13.57
CA GLY A 105 -5.31 3.89 -14.92
C GLY A 105 -5.86 5.18 -15.52
N GLU A 106 -5.42 5.48 -16.73
CA GLU A 106 -5.84 6.65 -17.48
C GLU A 106 -7.29 6.52 -17.96
N ILE A 107 -7.98 7.65 -18.12
CA ILE A 107 -9.32 7.69 -18.72
C ILE A 107 -9.28 7.00 -20.09
N ASP A 108 -10.33 6.24 -20.45
CA ASP A 108 -10.50 5.53 -21.72
C ASP A 108 -9.40 4.51 -22.09
N TRP A 109 -8.63 3.99 -21.13
CA TRP A 109 -7.61 2.99 -21.43
C TRP A 109 -8.18 1.71 -22.07
N GLN A 110 -9.45 1.38 -21.80
CA GLN A 110 -10.15 0.26 -22.43
C GLN A 110 -10.36 0.48 -23.93
N THR A 111 -10.50 1.73 -24.36
CA THR A 111 -10.65 2.10 -25.78
C THR A 111 -9.30 2.30 -26.47
N TYR A 112 -8.28 2.74 -25.74
CA TYR A 112 -6.96 3.06 -26.27
C TYR A 112 -5.88 2.16 -25.65
N PRO A 113 -5.49 1.04 -26.29
CA PRO A 113 -4.61 0.03 -25.69
C PRO A 113 -3.21 0.51 -25.29
N HIS A 114 -2.77 1.66 -25.80
CA HIS A 114 -1.49 2.29 -25.48
C HIS A 114 -1.52 3.13 -24.20
N ARG A 115 -2.72 3.46 -23.70
CA ARG A 115 -2.88 4.17 -22.43
C ARG A 115 -2.59 3.24 -21.27
N PHE A 116 -2.14 3.83 -20.17
CA PHE A 116 -1.84 3.12 -18.95
C PHE A 116 -3.13 2.55 -18.34
N LYS A 117 -3.17 1.22 -18.20
CA LYS A 117 -4.35 0.48 -17.74
C LYS A 117 -4.57 0.52 -16.23
N GLY A 118 -3.64 1.13 -15.50
CA GLY A 118 -3.61 1.12 -14.04
C GLY A 118 -3.03 -0.17 -13.47
N LEU A 119 -2.99 -0.22 -12.15
CA LEU A 119 -2.35 -1.27 -11.35
C LEU A 119 -3.35 -2.08 -10.51
N SER A 120 -4.64 -1.97 -10.80
CA SER A 120 -5.70 -2.69 -10.05
C SER A 120 -5.52 -4.21 -10.01
N ASP A 121 -4.84 -4.80 -11.00
CA ASP A 121 -4.49 -6.23 -10.98
C ASP A 121 -3.28 -6.56 -10.10
N HIS A 122 -2.39 -5.60 -9.82
CA HIS A 122 -1.16 -5.80 -9.04
C HIS A 122 -1.41 -5.71 -7.54
N PHE A 123 -2.42 -4.92 -7.13
CA PHE A 123 -2.72 -4.68 -5.73
C PHE A 123 -4.06 -5.29 -5.31
N SER A 124 -4.19 -5.64 -4.04
CA SER A 124 -5.46 -6.09 -3.45
C SER A 124 -6.44 -4.93 -3.38
N PHE A 125 -5.96 -3.76 -2.96
CA PHE A 125 -6.69 -2.49 -3.00
C PHE A 125 -5.68 -1.32 -2.99
N ALA A 126 -6.16 -0.12 -3.30
CA ALA A 126 -5.44 1.11 -3.06
C ALA A 126 -6.11 1.93 -1.95
N LEU A 127 -5.30 2.74 -1.26
CA LEU A 127 -5.75 3.70 -0.27
C LEU A 127 -5.28 5.09 -0.71
N GLN A 128 -6.24 5.92 -1.12
CA GLN A 128 -6.00 7.32 -1.43
C GLN A 128 -6.37 8.18 -0.23
N GLY A 129 -5.51 9.14 0.12
CA GLY A 129 -5.77 10.10 1.18
C GLY A 129 -4.85 9.94 2.40
N PRO A 130 -5.23 10.53 3.54
CA PRO A 130 -4.47 10.49 4.78
C PRO A 130 -4.22 9.07 5.32
N ALA A 131 -3.07 8.87 5.96
CA ALA A 131 -2.66 7.54 6.43
C ALA A 131 -3.61 6.95 7.49
N GLN A 132 -4.25 7.77 8.34
CA GLN A 132 -5.18 7.31 9.39
C GLN A 132 -6.41 6.57 8.85
N GLN A 133 -6.75 6.71 7.57
CA GLN A 133 -7.81 5.93 6.94
C GLN A 133 -7.57 4.42 6.97
N ILE A 134 -6.31 3.99 7.12
CA ILE A 134 -5.98 2.57 7.22
C ILE A 134 -6.42 1.94 8.54
N ILE A 135 -6.65 2.74 9.59
CA ILE A 135 -6.99 2.26 10.94
C ILE A 135 -8.26 1.40 10.94
N PRO A 136 -9.43 1.89 10.48
CA PRO A 136 -10.64 1.07 10.45
C PRO A 136 -10.53 -0.12 9.49
N VAL A 137 -9.72 -0.02 8.43
CA VAL A 137 -9.45 -1.10 7.48
C VAL A 137 -8.67 -2.25 8.15
N LEU A 138 -7.64 -1.93 8.94
CA LEU A 138 -6.86 -2.93 9.66
C LEU A 138 -7.63 -3.53 10.85
N ALA A 139 -8.49 -2.74 11.49
CA ALA A 139 -9.35 -3.20 12.58
C ALA A 139 -10.41 -4.23 12.12
N SER A 140 -10.73 -4.28 10.83
CA SER A 140 -11.64 -5.28 10.26
C SER A 140 -10.95 -6.59 9.84
N ASP A 141 -9.67 -6.74 10.20
CA ASP A 141 -8.81 -7.87 9.86
C ASP A 141 -8.65 -8.10 8.35
N LEU A 142 -8.96 -7.08 7.52
CA LEU A 142 -8.90 -7.15 6.06
C LEU A 142 -9.79 -8.26 5.47
N LYS A 143 -10.80 -8.72 6.22
CA LYS A 143 -11.76 -9.77 5.82
C LYS A 143 -13.13 -9.24 5.45
N SER A 144 -13.44 -8.01 5.85
CA SER A 144 -14.69 -7.35 5.51
C SER A 144 -14.67 -6.86 4.07
N ASP A 145 -15.85 -6.58 3.54
CA ASP A 145 -16.01 -5.81 2.31
C ASP A 145 -15.27 -4.47 2.42
N LEU A 146 -14.13 -4.36 1.74
CA LEU A 146 -13.23 -3.21 1.82
C LEU A 146 -13.83 -1.95 1.17
N SER A 147 -14.83 -2.11 0.30
CA SER A 147 -15.46 -0.99 -0.41
C SER A 147 -16.15 0.01 0.51
N LYS A 148 -16.45 -0.40 1.75
CA LYS A 148 -17.14 0.42 2.74
C LYS A 148 -16.25 1.42 3.45
N PHE A 149 -14.93 1.33 3.27
CA PHE A 149 -13.98 2.22 3.94
C PHE A 149 -13.65 3.42 3.05
N GLU A 150 -13.61 4.59 3.66
CA GLU A 150 -13.28 5.84 2.99
C GLU A 150 -11.86 5.81 2.39
N GLY A 151 -11.74 6.35 1.18
CA GLY A 151 -10.50 6.40 0.40
C GLY A 151 -9.99 5.06 -0.13
N VAL A 152 -10.74 3.96 0.05
CA VAL A 152 -10.39 2.67 -0.54
C VAL A 152 -10.82 2.61 -2.01
N LEU A 153 -9.93 2.09 -2.84
CA LEU A 153 -10.22 1.65 -4.19
C LEU A 153 -9.96 0.14 -4.30
N CYS A 154 -10.95 -0.63 -4.75
CA CYS A 154 -10.79 -2.08 -4.93
C CYS A 154 -11.58 -2.58 -6.14
N LYS A 155 -11.35 -3.82 -6.56
CA LYS A 155 -12.20 -4.47 -7.58
C LYS A 155 -13.41 -5.13 -6.93
N ASN A 156 -14.58 -4.95 -7.51
CA ASN A 156 -15.77 -5.73 -7.18
C ASN A 156 -15.71 -7.14 -7.81
N GLU A 157 -16.72 -7.98 -7.56
CA GLU A 157 -16.81 -9.34 -8.14
C GLU A 157 -16.86 -9.36 -9.67
N MET A 158 -17.29 -8.26 -10.31
CA MET A 158 -17.33 -8.10 -11.77
C MET A 158 -15.99 -7.63 -12.36
N GLY A 159 -15.02 -7.28 -11.50
CA GLY A 159 -13.71 -6.77 -11.90
C GLY A 159 -13.66 -5.25 -12.10
N ASP A 160 -14.76 -4.54 -11.87
CA ASP A 160 -14.82 -3.08 -11.95
C ASP A 160 -14.16 -2.46 -10.73
N VAL A 161 -13.42 -1.36 -10.94
CA VAL A 161 -12.85 -0.58 -9.85
C VAL A 161 -13.95 0.28 -9.22
N ILE A 162 -14.18 0.05 -7.93
CA ILE A 162 -15.01 0.90 -7.08
C ILE A 162 -14.11 1.78 -6.22
N GLU A 163 -14.55 3.01 -5.97
CA GLU A 163 -13.81 4.04 -5.24
C GLU A 163 -14.75 4.72 -4.26
N THR A 164 -14.34 4.72 -2.99
CA THR A 164 -15.01 5.49 -1.95
C THR A 164 -14.18 6.75 -1.69
N PRO A 165 -14.80 7.95 -1.64
CA PRO A 165 -14.06 9.19 -1.47
C PRO A 165 -13.14 9.19 -0.24
N PRO A 166 -11.97 9.84 -0.28
CA PRO A 166 -11.14 10.00 0.91
C PRO A 166 -11.73 11.02 1.88
N ILE A 167 -11.40 10.86 3.17
CA ILE A 167 -11.67 11.87 4.21
C ILE A 167 -10.56 12.94 4.23
N PRO A 168 -10.86 14.15 4.74
CA PRO A 168 -9.83 15.14 5.02
C PRO A 168 -8.84 14.64 6.09
N TRP A 169 -7.68 15.28 6.14
CA TRP A 169 -6.69 15.02 7.18
C TRP A 169 -7.25 15.40 8.56
N ASP A 170 -6.93 14.60 9.58
CA ASP A 170 -7.30 14.83 10.98
C ASP A 170 -6.06 15.36 11.72
N GLU A 171 -6.17 16.58 12.23
CA GLU A 171 -5.06 17.32 12.85
C GLU A 171 -4.55 16.65 14.14
N ASP A 172 -5.37 15.85 14.81
CA ASP A 172 -4.99 15.14 16.03
C ASP A 172 -3.84 14.15 15.78
N PHE A 173 -3.63 13.70 14.54
CA PHE A 173 -2.51 12.83 14.17
C PHE A 173 -1.18 13.56 13.95
N LEU A 174 -1.18 14.90 13.96
CA LEU A 174 0.04 15.73 13.86
C LEU A 174 0.47 16.31 15.22
N SER A 175 -0.33 16.13 16.28
CA SER A 175 -0.13 16.80 17.57
C SER A 175 1.06 16.27 18.38
N LYS A 176 1.79 15.26 17.89
CA LYS A 176 2.94 14.66 18.56
C LYS A 176 4.29 15.19 18.07
N VAL A 177 4.29 16.10 17.11
CA VAL A 177 5.51 16.72 16.57
C VAL A 177 5.63 18.12 17.17
N ASP A 178 6.35 18.21 18.29
CA ASP A 178 6.87 19.47 18.86
C ASP A 178 8.22 19.84 18.23
#